data_AF-A0A6N9QFV8-F1
#
_entry.id   AF-A0A6N9QFV8-F1
#
_cell.length_a   1.000
_cell.length_b   1.000
_cell.length_c   1.000
_cell.angle_alpha   90.00
_cell.angle_beta   90.00
_cell.angle_gamma   90.00
#
_symmetry.space_group_name_H-M   'P 1'
#
loop_
_entity.id
_entity.type
_entity.pdbx_description
1 polymer ?
#
loop_
_entity_poly.entity_id
_entity_poly.type
_entity_poly.pdbx_seq_one_letter_code
_entity_poly.pdbx_strand_id
1 'polypeptide(L)'
;MRQGTKRRWIFHVGSGKNGEIRRMNMNEEILDLKLKGYCCSQMIMEMGLRQMEKENQDLVAAMAGLCDGMWSGRTCGILSAGICLLYLADPKEASQGLVEDLTDWFEDAFGALDCGELLAADPLAKVEKCPMMLESTFQKIEDLLEWD
;
A
#
# COMPACT_ATOMS: atom_id res chain seq x y z
N MET A 1 -34.41 -28.49 -7.73
CA MET A 1 -33.00 -28.30 -7.36
C MET A 1 -32.56 -26.93 -7.87
N ARG A 2 -32.13 -26.04 -6.97
CA ARG A 2 -31.96 -24.60 -7.24
C ARG A 2 -30.76 -24.33 -8.16
N GLN A 3 -30.94 -23.40 -9.10
CA GLN A 3 -29.89 -22.75 -9.88
C GLN A 3 -29.31 -21.53 -9.13
N GLY A 4 -28.11 -21.08 -9.54
CA GLY A 4 -27.52 -19.76 -9.23
C GLY A 4 -26.37 -19.83 -8.20
N THR A 5 -25.22 -19.18 -8.36
CA THR A 5 -24.79 -18.12 -9.27
C THR A 5 -23.26 -18.02 -9.20
N LYS A 6 -22.57 -17.97 -10.35
CA LYS A 6 -21.17 -17.53 -10.43
C LYS A 6 -21.11 -16.06 -10.01
N ARG A 7 -20.41 -15.70 -8.93
CA ARG A 7 -20.12 -14.29 -8.63
C ARG A 7 -19.00 -13.84 -9.56
N ARG A 8 -19.41 -13.27 -10.70
CA ARG A 8 -18.55 -12.49 -11.58
C ARG A 8 -18.45 -11.11 -10.93
N TRP A 9 -17.30 -10.79 -10.34
CA TRP A 9 -17.00 -9.42 -9.95
C TRP A 9 -16.75 -8.65 -11.24
N ILE A 10 -17.82 -8.01 -11.75
CA ILE A 10 -17.71 -7.02 -12.83
C ILE A 10 -17.29 -5.74 -12.14
N PHE A 11 -16.01 -5.39 -12.22
CA PHE A 11 -15.55 -4.03 -11.98
C PHE A 11 -16.28 -3.12 -12.97
N HIS A 12 -17.18 -2.28 -12.48
CA HIS A 12 -17.72 -1.18 -13.27
C HIS A 12 -16.62 -0.13 -13.37
N VAL A 13 -15.92 -0.13 -14.50
CA VAL A 13 -15.02 0.96 -14.90
C VAL A 13 -15.87 2.16 -15.27
N GLY A 14 -15.59 3.30 -14.65
CA GLY A 14 -16.21 4.59 -14.97
C GLY A 14 -16.07 4.91 -16.46
N SER A 15 -17.17 5.24 -17.10
CA SER A 15 -17.28 5.54 -18.52
C SER A 15 -16.65 6.90 -18.86
N GLY A 16 -15.33 6.90 -19.09
CA GLY A 16 -14.66 7.94 -19.87
C GLY A 16 -15.11 7.88 -21.33
N LYS A 17 -15.41 9.04 -21.92
CA LYS A 17 -15.65 9.14 -23.36
C LYS A 17 -14.33 8.85 -24.08
N ASN A 18 -14.38 7.88 -25.01
CA ASN A 18 -13.26 7.26 -25.74
C ASN A 18 -12.60 6.12 -24.96
N GLY A 19 -12.64 4.91 -25.53
CA GLY A 19 -12.21 3.64 -24.95
C GLY A 19 -10.70 3.47 -24.74
N GLU A 20 -10.05 4.48 -24.17
CA GLU A 20 -8.77 4.31 -23.49
C GLU A 20 -9.06 3.87 -22.06
N ILE A 21 -8.57 2.70 -21.67
CA ILE A 21 -8.49 2.31 -20.26
C ILE A 21 -7.53 3.32 -19.63
N ARG A 22 -8.07 4.35 -18.98
CA ARG A 22 -7.25 5.27 -18.18
C ARG A 22 -6.60 4.45 -17.07
N ARG A 23 -5.26 4.30 -17.12
CA ARG A 23 -4.47 3.87 -15.96
C ARG A 23 -4.78 4.88 -14.86
N MET A 24 -5.35 4.42 -13.75
CA MET A 24 -5.60 5.29 -12.60
C MET A 24 -4.24 5.85 -12.15
N ASN A 25 -4.19 7.14 -11.84
CA ASN A 25 -3.00 7.67 -11.16
C ASN A 25 -2.96 7.19 -9.71
N MET A 26 -1.78 7.19 -9.09
CA MET A 26 -1.57 6.62 -7.75
C MET A 26 -2.54 7.17 -6.70
N ASN A 27 -2.83 8.48 -6.74
CA ASN A 27 -3.78 9.13 -5.82
C ASN A 27 -5.22 8.64 -5.98
N GLU A 28 -5.68 8.44 -7.21
CA GLU A 28 -6.99 7.85 -7.49
C GLU A 28 -7.08 6.41 -6.97
N GLU A 29 -6.00 5.64 -7.10
CA GLU A 29 -5.93 4.26 -6.58
C GLU A 29 -5.97 4.22 -5.05
N ILE A 30 -5.17 5.05 -4.38
CA ILE A 30 -5.18 5.17 -2.92
C ILE A 30 -6.58 5.54 -2.43
N LEU A 31 -7.25 6.49 -3.10
CA LEU A 31 -8.61 6.89 -2.74
C LEU A 31 -9.61 5.75 -2.91
N ASP A 32 -9.57 5.01 -4.02
CA ASP A 32 -10.44 3.85 -4.27
C ASP A 32 -10.25 2.75 -3.21
N LEU A 33 -9.01 2.41 -2.89
CA LEU A 33 -8.70 1.40 -1.87
C LEU A 33 -9.13 1.85 -0.47
N LYS A 34 -8.95 3.14 -0.15
CA LYS A 34 -9.44 3.72 1.10
C LYS A 34 -10.98 3.65 1.19
N LEU A 35 -11.69 3.93 0.10
CA LEU A 35 -13.16 3.80 0.03
C LEU A 35 -13.63 2.34 0.16
N LYS A 36 -12.80 1.37 -0.22
CA LYS A 36 -13.03 -0.07 0.05
C LYS A 36 -12.77 -0.47 1.50
N GLY A 37 -12.26 0.44 2.32
CA GLY A 37 -12.00 0.23 3.75
C GLY A 37 -10.61 -0.35 4.05
N TYR A 38 -9.70 -0.35 3.08
CA TYR A 38 -8.32 -0.79 3.32
C TYR A 38 -7.55 0.23 4.14
N CYS A 39 -6.72 -0.28 5.05
CA CYS A 39 -5.77 0.55 5.78
C CYS A 39 -4.44 0.69 5.01
N CYS A 40 -3.52 1.49 5.56
CA CYS A 40 -2.29 1.85 4.88
C CYS A 40 -1.42 0.66 4.45
N SER A 41 -1.25 -0.34 5.31
CA SER A 41 -0.47 -1.54 5.00
C SER A 41 -1.12 -2.42 3.93
N GLN A 42 -2.45 -2.53 3.94
CA GLN A 42 -3.21 -3.26 2.94
C GLN A 42 -3.11 -2.59 1.57
N MET A 43 -3.18 -1.25 1.54
CA MET A 43 -3.06 -0.46 0.32
C MET A 43 -1.70 -0.64 -0.34
N ILE A 44 -0.59 -0.55 0.41
CA ILE A 44 0.76 -0.82 -0.12
C ILE A 44 0.84 -2.21 -0.76
N MET A 45 0.35 -3.24 -0.09
CA MET A 45 0.42 -4.61 -0.60
C MET A 45 -0.48 -4.82 -1.83
N GLU A 46 -1.71 -4.29 -1.83
CA GLU A 46 -2.62 -4.39 -2.97
C GLU A 46 -2.06 -3.67 -4.21
N MET A 47 -1.51 -2.47 -4.04
CA MET A 47 -0.87 -1.72 -5.14
C MET A 47 0.36 -2.47 -5.68
N GLY A 48 1.21 -2.98 -4.79
CA GLY A 48 2.39 -3.74 -5.19
C GLY A 48 2.07 -5.06 -5.89
N LEU A 49 1.04 -5.77 -5.43
CA LEU A 49 0.54 -6.98 -6.11
C LEU A 49 0.07 -6.65 -7.54
N ARG A 50 -0.65 -5.54 -7.73
CA ARG A 50 -1.08 -5.10 -9.06
C ARG A 50 0.08 -4.74 -9.98
N GLN A 51 1.10 -4.04 -9.47
CA GLN A 51 2.29 -3.71 -10.24
C GLN A 51 3.05 -4.96 -10.70
N MET A 52 3.00 -6.04 -9.90
CA MET A 52 3.54 -7.36 -10.26
C MET A 52 2.57 -8.25 -11.07
N GLU A 53 1.41 -7.75 -11.47
CA GLU A 53 0.33 -8.51 -12.12
C GLU A 53 -0.12 -9.76 -11.33
N LYS A 54 -0.14 -9.65 -10.00
CA LYS A 54 -0.54 -10.69 -9.05
C LYS A 54 -1.82 -10.33 -8.31
N GLU A 55 -2.55 -11.34 -7.86
CA GLU A 55 -3.70 -11.19 -6.96
C GLU A 55 -3.57 -12.14 -5.78
N ASN A 56 -3.71 -11.63 -4.54
CA ASN A 56 -3.76 -12.47 -3.34
C ASN A 56 -4.53 -11.76 -2.21
N GLN A 57 -5.84 -11.95 -2.19
CA GLN A 57 -6.72 -11.27 -1.23
C GLN A 57 -6.53 -11.74 0.22
N ASP A 58 -6.09 -12.98 0.44
CA ASP A 58 -5.78 -13.47 1.79
C ASP A 58 -4.53 -12.77 2.35
N LEU A 59 -3.52 -12.53 1.51
CA LEU A 59 -2.34 -11.76 1.88
C LEU A 59 -2.70 -10.31 2.19
N VAL A 60 -3.50 -9.66 1.33
CA VAL A 60 -3.97 -8.28 1.56
C VAL A 60 -4.81 -8.18 2.82
N ALA A 61 -5.67 -9.16 3.11
CA ALA A 61 -6.42 -9.21 4.37
C ALA A 61 -5.48 -9.34 5.58
N ALA A 62 -4.46 -10.20 5.51
CA ALA A 62 -3.48 -10.39 6.58
C ALA A 62 -2.66 -9.12 6.89
N MET A 63 -2.39 -8.28 5.89
CA MET A 63 -1.67 -7.01 6.08
C MET A 63 -2.38 -6.03 7.02
N ALA A 64 -3.68 -6.21 7.29
CA ALA A 64 -4.37 -5.45 8.34
C ALA A 64 -3.72 -5.58 9.73
N GLY A 65 -2.96 -6.66 9.98
CA GLY A 65 -2.19 -6.84 11.20
C GLY A 65 -1.13 -5.75 11.46
N LEU A 66 -0.68 -5.04 10.41
CA LEU A 66 0.30 -3.96 10.49
C LEU A 66 -0.34 -2.56 10.63
N CYS A 67 -1.68 -2.47 10.55
CA CYS A 67 -2.41 -1.21 10.66
C CYS A 67 -2.11 -0.48 11.98
N ASP A 68 -2.14 0.85 11.96
CA ASP A 68 -2.01 1.70 13.16
C ASP A 68 -0.78 1.34 14.02
N GLY A 69 0.33 0.99 13.35
CA GLY A 69 1.55 0.58 14.02
C GLY A 69 1.39 -0.73 14.78
N MET A 70 0.96 -1.78 14.08
CA MET A 70 0.58 -3.07 14.69
C MET A 70 -0.44 -2.90 15.83
N TRP A 71 -1.43 -2.03 15.63
CA TRP A 71 -2.48 -1.70 16.59
C TRP A 71 -1.98 -1.15 17.93
N SER A 72 -0.73 -0.69 17.97
CA SER A 72 -0.06 -0.25 19.20
C SER A 72 0.73 1.04 19.02
N GLY A 73 0.63 1.69 17.85
CA GLY A 73 1.36 2.92 17.54
C GLY A 73 2.86 2.70 17.31
N ARG A 74 3.33 1.45 17.20
CA ARG A 74 4.72 1.09 16.88
C ARG A 74 4.98 1.25 15.37
N THR A 75 5.96 0.53 14.85
CA THR A 75 6.46 0.62 13.47
C THR A 75 5.35 0.83 12.45
N CYS A 76 5.47 1.90 11.67
CA CYS A 76 4.47 2.35 10.71
C CYS A 76 4.01 1.23 9.77
N GLY A 77 2.70 1.12 9.56
CA GLY A 77 2.10 0.13 8.66
C GLY A 77 2.51 0.33 7.20
N ILE A 78 2.82 1.56 6.79
CA ILE A 78 3.31 1.88 5.44
C ILE A 78 4.71 1.29 5.26
N LEU A 79 5.63 1.60 6.17
CA LEU A 79 7.02 1.12 6.13
C LEU A 79 7.09 -0.40 6.23
N SER A 80 6.43 -0.99 7.24
CA SER A 80 6.49 -2.44 7.46
C SER A 80 5.89 -3.23 6.30
N ALA A 81 4.78 -2.77 5.70
CA ALA A 81 4.24 -3.37 4.49
C ALA A 81 5.14 -3.16 3.27
N GLY A 82 5.82 -2.01 3.17
CA GLY A 82 6.81 -1.74 2.14
C GLY A 82 7.98 -2.72 2.17
N ILE A 83 8.51 -3.02 3.36
CA ILE A 83 9.55 -4.03 3.56
C ILE A 83 9.03 -5.43 3.15
N CYS A 84 7.80 -5.79 3.53
CA CYS A 84 7.19 -7.03 3.07
C CYS A 84 7.06 -7.08 1.54
N LEU A 85 6.72 -5.96 0.91
CA LEU A 85 6.58 -5.85 -0.54
C LEU A 85 7.94 -5.99 -1.26
N LEU A 86 9.01 -5.37 -0.74
CA LEU A 86 10.37 -5.56 -1.27
C LEU A 86 10.74 -7.03 -1.29
N TYR A 87 10.52 -7.76 -0.18
CA TYR A 87 10.77 -9.20 -0.12
C TYR A 87 9.87 -10.02 -1.03
N LEU A 88 8.63 -9.58 -1.26
CA LEU A 88 7.71 -10.27 -2.17
C LEU A 88 8.11 -10.08 -3.65
N ALA A 89 8.68 -8.91 -3.98
CA ALA A 89 9.11 -8.55 -5.32
C ALA A 89 10.47 -9.15 -5.67
N ASP A 90 11.49 -8.88 -4.84
CA ASP A 90 12.85 -9.38 -5.02
C ASP A 90 13.50 -9.69 -3.64
N PRO A 91 13.37 -10.94 -3.15
CA PRO A 91 13.97 -11.34 -1.88
C PRO A 91 15.50 -11.17 -1.84
N LYS A 92 16.17 -11.27 -2.99
CA LYS A 92 17.64 -11.21 -3.06
C LYS A 92 18.07 -9.76 -2.84
N GLU A 93 17.58 -8.83 -3.65
CA GLU A 93 17.93 -7.41 -3.53
C GLU A 93 17.41 -6.81 -2.22
N ALA A 94 16.21 -7.21 -1.75
CA ALA A 94 15.69 -6.82 -0.44
C ALA A 94 16.67 -7.15 0.70
N SER A 95 17.29 -8.34 0.67
CA SER A 95 18.29 -8.76 1.65
C SER A 95 19.67 -8.10 1.47
N GLN A 96 19.90 -7.43 0.33
CA GLN A 96 21.18 -6.85 -0.06
C GLN A 96 21.25 -5.32 0.08
N GLY A 97 20.24 -4.68 0.66
CA GLY A 97 20.30 -3.26 1.02
C GLY A 97 18.99 -2.50 0.89
N LEU A 98 18.05 -2.95 0.04
CA LEU A 98 16.83 -2.15 -0.22
C LEU A 98 15.97 -1.93 1.03
N VAL A 99 16.01 -2.85 2.01
CA VAL A 99 15.33 -2.65 3.29
C VAL A 99 15.96 -1.54 4.12
N GLU A 100 17.30 -1.47 4.15
CA GLU A 100 18.04 -0.40 4.82
C GLU A 100 17.78 0.93 4.11
N ASP A 101 17.92 0.96 2.78
CA ASP A 101 17.66 2.15 1.96
C ASP A 101 16.23 2.70 2.12
N LEU A 102 15.22 1.81 2.17
CA LEU A 102 13.83 2.22 2.41
C LEU A 102 13.63 2.74 3.83
N THR A 103 14.23 2.08 4.82
CA THR A 103 14.07 2.45 6.25
C THR A 103 14.71 3.80 6.53
N ASP A 104 15.95 3.99 6.09
CA ASP A 104 16.71 5.23 6.28
C ASP A 104 16.03 6.39 5.55
N TRP A 105 15.64 6.19 4.29
CA TRP A 105 14.90 7.21 3.54
C TRP A 105 13.58 7.58 4.24
N PHE A 106 12.85 6.59 4.77
CA PHE A 106 11.56 6.83 5.42
C PHE A 106 11.74 7.67 6.71
N GLU A 107 12.75 7.34 7.51
CA GLU A 107 13.09 8.12 8.71
C GLU A 107 13.52 9.55 8.35
N ASP A 108 14.39 9.71 7.35
CA ASP A 108 14.84 11.03 6.90
C ASP A 108 13.69 11.88 6.33
N ALA A 109 12.77 11.27 5.59
CA ALA A 109 11.65 11.96 4.96
C ALA A 109 10.57 12.39 5.96
N PHE A 110 10.29 11.57 6.98
CA PHE A 110 9.13 11.76 7.86
C PHE A 110 9.48 12.01 9.33
N GLY A 111 10.75 11.83 9.71
CA GLY A 111 11.32 12.15 11.02
C GLY A 111 11.09 11.10 12.12
N ALA A 112 10.41 9.98 11.82
CA ALA A 112 10.20 8.88 12.76
C ALA A 112 9.80 7.59 12.03
N LEU A 113 9.93 6.45 12.71
CA LEU A 113 9.54 5.13 12.20
C LEU A 113 8.23 4.62 12.81
N ASP A 114 7.91 5.07 14.03
CA ASP A 114 6.74 4.62 14.77
C ASP A 114 5.49 5.44 14.41
N CYS A 115 4.38 4.74 14.18
CA CYS A 115 3.11 5.31 13.73
C CYS A 115 2.58 6.37 14.71
N GLY A 116 2.69 6.11 16.01
CA GLY A 116 2.24 7.03 17.05
C GLY A 116 3.02 8.34 17.04
N GLU A 117 4.34 8.28 16.77
CA GLU A 117 5.22 9.44 16.69
C GLU A 117 4.94 10.26 15.41
N LEU A 118 4.86 9.59 14.26
CA LEU A 118 4.52 10.21 12.97
C LEU A 118 3.19 11.00 13.02
N LEU A 119 2.21 10.46 13.74
CA LEU A 119 0.90 11.06 13.91
C LEU A 119 0.81 12.00 15.12
N ALA A 120 1.88 12.17 15.89
CA ALA A 120 1.89 12.95 17.13
C ALA A 120 0.75 12.56 18.10
N ALA A 121 0.40 11.27 18.13
CA ALA A 121 -0.76 10.73 18.85
C ALA A 121 -2.12 11.38 18.52
N ASP A 122 -2.24 12.06 17.37
CA ASP A 122 -3.48 12.65 16.88
C ASP A 122 -4.15 11.74 15.82
N PRO A 123 -5.31 11.12 16.13
CA PRO A 123 -6.04 10.30 15.18
C PRO A 123 -6.49 11.06 13.92
N LEU A 124 -6.68 12.39 13.99
CA LEU A 124 -7.09 13.19 12.84
C LEU A 124 -5.93 13.43 11.87
N ALA A 125 -4.69 13.48 12.37
CA ALA A 125 -3.50 13.58 11.54
C ALA A 125 -3.37 12.40 10.56
N LYS A 126 -4.00 11.25 10.84
CA LYS A 126 -4.08 10.10 9.92
C LYS A 126 -4.74 10.46 8.59
N VAL A 127 -5.72 11.36 8.58
CA VAL A 127 -6.45 11.74 7.36
C VAL A 127 -5.58 12.56 6.42
N GLU A 128 -4.71 13.40 6.98
CA GLU A 128 -3.86 14.33 6.24
C GLU A 128 -2.50 13.72 5.90
N LYS A 129 -1.84 13.07 6.87
CA LYS A 129 -0.45 12.60 6.72
C LYS A 129 -0.34 11.26 6.01
N CYS A 130 -1.18 10.28 6.35
CA CYS A 130 -1.00 8.91 5.82
C CYS A 130 -1.12 8.80 4.30
N PRO A 131 -2.04 9.49 3.60
CA PRO A 131 -2.09 9.42 2.13
C PRO A 131 -0.78 9.89 1.48
N MET A 132 -0.23 11.02 1.93
CA MET A 132 1.03 11.56 1.41
C MET A 132 2.22 10.63 1.70
N MET A 133 2.33 10.11 2.93
CA MET A 133 3.39 9.16 3.28
C MET A 133 3.27 7.88 2.46
N LEU A 134 2.05 7.39 2.22
CA LEU A 134 1.81 6.18 1.46
C LEU A 134 2.22 6.35 0.00
N GLU A 135 1.75 7.42 -0.65
CA GLU A 135 2.12 7.76 -2.03
C GLU A 135 3.65 7.87 -2.17
N SER A 136 4.28 8.68 -1.30
CA SER A 136 5.74 8.91 -1.34
C SER A 136 6.53 7.62 -1.10
N THR A 137 6.08 6.77 -0.17
CA THR A 137 6.76 5.51 0.12
C THR A 137 6.58 4.50 -1.01
N PHE A 138 5.40 4.46 -1.63
CA PHE A 138 5.18 3.58 -2.77
C PHE A 138 6.04 4.00 -3.97
N GLN A 139 6.13 5.31 -4.25
CA GLN A 139 7.05 5.83 -5.27
C GLN A 139 8.50 5.46 -4.97
N LYS A 140 8.94 5.57 -3.71
CA LYS A 140 10.29 5.14 -3.31
C LYS A 140 10.51 3.64 -3.54
N ILE A 141 9.49 2.80 -3.29
CA ILE A 141 9.57 1.36 -3.56
C ILE A 141 9.68 1.10 -5.07
N GLU A 142 8.92 1.82 -5.90
CA GLU A 142 9.05 1.76 -7.36
C GLU A 142 10.46 2.11 -7.81
N ASP A 143 11.05 3.20 -7.27
CA ASP A 143 12.42 3.61 -7.57
C ASP A 143 13.44 2.54 -7.16
N LEU A 144 13.30 1.95 -5.97
CA LEU A 144 14.20 0.92 -5.44
C LEU A 144 14.11 -0.40 -6.21
N LEU A 145 12.93 -0.74 -6.74
CA LEU A 145 12.69 -1.95 -7.52
C LEU A 145 12.81 -1.74 -9.03
N GLU A 146 13.13 -0.51 -9.45
CA GLU A 146 13.20 -0.11 -10.86
C GLU A 146 11.90 -0.46 -11.62
N TRP A 147 10.74 -0.19 -10.99
CA TRP A 147 9.42 -0.38 -11.59
C TRP A 147 9.01 0.80 -12.48
N ASP A 148 8.44 0.50 -13.66
CA ASP A 148 7.97 1.47 -14.68
C ASP A 148 6.49 1.90 -14.55
#